data_AF-A0A0W1SWY5-F1
#
_entry.id   AF-A0A0W1SWY5-F1
#
_cell.length_a   1.000
_cell.length_b   1.000
_cell.length_c   1.000
_cell.angle_alpha   90.00
_cell.angle_beta   90.00
_cell.angle_gamma   90.00
#
_symmetry.space_group_name_H-M   'P 1'
#
loop_
_entity.id
_entity.type
_entity.pdbx_description
1 polymer ?
#
loop_
_entity_poly.entity_id
_entity_poly.type
_entity_poly.pdbx_seq_one_letter_code
_entity_poly.pdbx_strand_id
1 'polypeptide(L)'
;MDKSDLRDAVWDELETSGVARFPFPPHGRIPNFDGANVAAERLAETSAWTTATTVKANPDSPQLPVRRRALREGKTVYMAVPRLRDEECFYELDPSRLDDDHLDSAPTVSHVEEYADTVGPESLPVIDLVVSGSVAVTEDGARIGKGEGFSDLEYAVLQGLGAVDDTTTVVTTVHERQVRDDAPEPDDHDVPMDLVVTPERTIRTETPYPRPSGIDWSALSDEQLAEMPVLRRLRHD
;
A
#
# COMPACT_ATOMS: atom_id res chain seq x y z
N MET A 1 0.25 -20.00 -13.30
CA MET A 1 1.60 -19.39 -13.22
C MET A 1 1.92 -19.24 -11.75
N ASP A 2 3.17 -19.37 -11.30
CA ASP A 2 3.49 -19.07 -9.90
C ASP A 2 3.65 -17.55 -9.69
N LYS A 3 3.74 -17.11 -8.42
CA LYS A 3 3.85 -15.69 -8.10
C LYS A 3 5.13 -15.05 -8.65
N SER A 4 6.22 -15.82 -8.80
CA SER A 4 7.49 -15.29 -9.29
C SER A 4 7.43 -15.05 -10.79
N ASP A 5 7.01 -16.07 -11.54
CA ASP A 5 6.83 -16.02 -12.99
C ASP A 5 5.90 -14.86 -13.40
N LEU A 6 4.83 -14.61 -12.63
CA LEU A 6 3.91 -13.53 -12.91
C LEU A 6 4.52 -12.14 -12.69
N ARG A 7 5.36 -11.98 -11.66
CA ARG A 7 6.07 -10.71 -11.44
C ARG A 7 6.99 -10.40 -12.60
N ASP A 8 7.80 -11.38 -13.01
CA ASP A 8 8.73 -11.23 -14.14
C ASP A 8 7.97 -10.90 -15.42
N ALA A 9 6.90 -11.63 -15.72
CA ALA A 9 6.06 -11.37 -16.89
C ALA A 9 5.47 -9.94 -16.90
N VAL A 10 4.97 -9.45 -15.77
CA VAL A 10 4.40 -8.10 -15.67
C VAL A 10 5.47 -7.02 -15.77
N TRP A 11 6.62 -7.21 -15.12
CA TRP A 11 7.74 -6.25 -15.21
C TRP A 11 8.28 -6.15 -16.65
N ASP A 12 8.51 -7.29 -17.30
CA ASP A 12 8.93 -7.36 -18.70
C ASP A 12 7.92 -6.69 -19.64
N GLU A 13 6.63 -6.93 -19.41
CA GLU A 13 5.56 -6.35 -20.22
C GLU A 13 5.51 -4.83 -20.09
N LEU A 14 5.57 -4.29 -18.87
CA LEU A 14 5.56 -2.85 -18.62
C LEU A 14 6.79 -2.14 -19.20
N GLU A 15 7.96 -2.79 -19.12
CA GLU A 15 9.20 -2.29 -19.72
C GLU A 15 9.11 -2.29 -21.25
N THR A 16 8.75 -3.43 -21.84
CA THR A 16 8.68 -3.61 -23.30
C THR A 16 7.62 -2.73 -23.94
N SER A 17 6.49 -2.51 -23.26
CA SER A 17 5.43 -1.65 -23.77
C SER A 17 5.73 -0.16 -23.64
N GLY A 18 6.81 0.23 -22.96
CA GLY A 18 7.18 1.63 -22.70
C GLY A 18 6.28 2.34 -21.68
N VAL A 19 5.47 1.58 -20.93
CA VAL A 19 4.54 2.11 -19.91
C VAL A 19 5.24 2.34 -18.59
N ALA A 20 6.28 1.56 -18.27
CA ALA A 20 7.05 1.72 -17.05
C ALA A 20 7.56 3.18 -16.90
N ARG A 21 7.57 3.66 -15.67
CA ARG A 21 8.07 4.99 -15.28
C ARG A 21 9.14 4.84 -14.20
N PHE A 22 9.94 5.89 -14.01
CA PHE A 22 10.95 5.92 -12.95
C PHE A 22 10.31 5.60 -11.58
N PRO A 23 10.96 4.79 -10.72
CA PRO A 23 12.32 4.28 -10.82
C PRO A 23 12.49 3.06 -11.73
N PHE A 24 13.59 3.04 -12.51
CA PHE A 24 14.00 1.91 -13.35
C PHE A 24 15.15 1.12 -12.72
N PRO A 25 15.32 -0.17 -13.06
CA PRO A 25 14.36 -1.01 -13.79
C PRO A 25 13.08 -1.27 -12.97
N PRO A 26 11.95 -1.67 -13.60
CA PRO A 26 10.71 -2.00 -12.89
C PRO A 26 10.85 -3.25 -12.01
N HIS A 27 11.72 -4.18 -12.42
CA HIS A 27 12.03 -5.42 -11.72
C HIS A 27 12.44 -5.21 -10.25
N GLY A 28 11.92 -6.07 -9.37
CA GLY A 28 12.18 -6.02 -7.93
C GLY A 28 11.45 -4.89 -7.19
N ARG A 29 10.46 -4.25 -7.82
CA ARG A 29 9.70 -3.11 -7.26
C ARG A 29 8.21 -3.28 -7.48
N ILE A 30 7.41 -2.53 -6.73
CA ILE A 30 6.08 -2.17 -7.20
C ILE A 30 6.27 -1.20 -8.38
N PRO A 31 5.94 -1.61 -9.62
CA PRO A 31 6.35 -0.88 -10.82
C PRO A 31 5.57 0.43 -10.94
N ASN A 32 6.28 1.54 -11.19
CA ASN A 32 5.62 2.78 -11.56
C ASN A 32 5.23 2.76 -13.04
N PHE A 33 4.16 3.47 -13.39
CA PHE A 33 3.54 3.36 -14.71
C PHE A 33 2.99 4.68 -15.22
N ASP A 34 2.84 4.76 -16.54
CA ASP A 34 2.18 5.88 -17.21
C ASP A 34 0.70 5.94 -16.85
N GLY A 35 0.24 7.11 -16.40
CA GLY A 35 -1.14 7.26 -15.94
C GLY A 35 -1.37 7.02 -14.44
N ALA A 36 -0.32 6.86 -13.62
CA ALA A 36 -0.47 6.76 -12.16
C ALA A 36 -1.25 7.96 -11.55
N ASN A 37 -1.06 9.18 -12.07
CA ASN A 37 -1.87 10.34 -11.69
C ASN A 37 -3.35 10.18 -12.05
N VAL A 38 -3.67 9.65 -13.23
CA VAL A 38 -5.04 9.41 -13.69
C VAL A 38 -5.72 8.33 -12.84
N ALA A 39 -4.99 7.27 -12.47
CA ALA A 39 -5.49 6.26 -11.56
C ALA A 39 -5.79 6.86 -10.17
N ALA A 40 -4.91 7.71 -9.63
CA ALA A 40 -5.17 8.43 -8.38
C ALA A 40 -6.34 9.41 -8.50
N GLU A 41 -6.53 10.04 -9.66
CA GLU A 41 -7.68 10.91 -9.91
C GLU A 41 -9.00 10.14 -9.88
N ARG A 42 -9.03 8.97 -10.52
CA ARG A 42 -10.20 8.10 -10.52
C ARG A 42 -10.47 7.48 -9.15
N LEU A 43 -9.42 7.14 -8.38
CA LEU A 43 -9.59 6.71 -6.99
C LEU A 43 -10.34 7.77 -6.18
N ALA A 44 -10.06 9.05 -6.44
CA ALA A 44 -10.69 10.13 -5.72
C ALA A 44 -12.17 10.36 -6.03
N GLU A 45 -12.69 9.73 -7.09
CA GLU A 45 -14.12 9.73 -7.43
C GLU A 45 -14.91 8.66 -6.64
N THR A 46 -14.21 7.78 -5.90
CA THR A 46 -14.85 6.69 -5.15
C THR A 46 -15.44 7.17 -3.82
N SER A 47 -16.46 6.45 -3.32
CA SER A 47 -16.99 6.70 -1.98
C SER A 47 -15.94 6.46 -0.89
N ALA A 48 -15.12 5.41 -1.04
CA ALA A 48 -14.06 5.09 -0.10
C ALA A 48 -13.07 6.25 0.08
N TRP A 49 -12.73 6.95 -1.00
CA TRP A 49 -11.88 8.13 -0.93
C TRP A 49 -12.61 9.35 -0.33
N THR A 50 -13.82 9.64 -0.81
CA THR A 50 -14.53 10.87 -0.43
C THR A 50 -14.91 10.89 1.05
N THR A 51 -15.16 9.72 1.66
CA THR A 51 -15.43 9.62 3.11
C THR A 51 -14.19 9.52 3.98
N ALA A 52 -13.03 9.15 3.42
CA ALA A 52 -11.81 8.98 4.19
C ALA A 52 -11.24 10.31 4.69
N THR A 53 -10.81 10.34 5.94
CA THR A 53 -10.06 11.44 6.56
C THR A 53 -8.62 11.04 6.85
N THR A 54 -8.37 9.74 7.05
CA THR A 54 -7.06 9.14 7.28
C THR A 54 -6.74 8.13 6.18
N VAL A 55 -5.55 8.23 5.59
CA VAL A 55 -5.11 7.35 4.51
C VAL A 55 -3.76 6.74 4.86
N LYS A 56 -3.69 5.41 4.99
CA LYS A 56 -2.40 4.71 5.04
C LYS A 56 -1.99 4.31 3.64
N ALA A 57 -0.87 4.82 3.14
CA ALA A 57 -0.41 4.52 1.79
C ALA A 57 1.02 3.99 1.78
N ASN A 58 1.27 2.92 1.01
CA ASN A 58 2.63 2.38 0.87
C ASN A 58 3.58 3.41 0.22
N PRO A 59 4.89 3.36 0.56
CA PRO A 59 5.86 4.36 0.13
C PRO A 59 6.22 4.27 -1.37
N ASP A 60 5.76 3.22 -2.07
CA ASP A 60 6.10 2.97 -3.47
C ASP A 60 5.73 4.14 -4.40
N SER A 61 6.57 4.36 -5.41
CA SER A 61 6.43 5.43 -6.39
C SER A 61 5.05 5.52 -7.09
N PRO A 62 4.41 4.42 -7.54
CA PRO A 62 3.08 4.52 -8.15
C PRO A 62 1.99 5.05 -7.19
N GLN A 63 2.20 4.98 -5.87
CA GLN A 63 1.25 5.49 -4.87
C GLN A 63 1.55 6.93 -4.44
N LEU A 64 2.62 7.55 -4.92
CA LEU A 64 2.93 8.96 -4.62
C LEU A 64 1.83 9.94 -5.09
N PRO A 65 1.21 9.78 -6.28
CA PRO A 65 0.08 10.62 -6.68
C PRO A 65 -1.09 10.58 -5.69
N VAL A 66 -1.39 9.40 -5.15
CA VAL A 66 -2.46 9.22 -4.15
C VAL A 66 -2.12 9.99 -2.88
N ARG A 67 -0.90 9.83 -2.34
CA ARG A 67 -0.46 10.55 -1.13
C ARG A 67 -0.51 12.07 -1.30
N ARG A 68 0.00 12.58 -2.42
CA ARG A 68 -0.04 14.02 -2.72
C ARG A 68 -1.47 14.54 -2.81
N ARG A 69 -2.37 13.77 -3.41
CA ARG A 69 -3.78 14.14 -3.51
C ARG A 69 -4.46 14.14 -2.15
N ALA A 70 -4.20 13.14 -1.30
CA ALA A 70 -4.73 13.08 0.06
C ALA A 70 -4.38 14.34 0.85
N LEU A 71 -3.09 14.74 0.85
CA LEU A 71 -2.64 15.95 1.55
C LEU A 71 -3.31 17.22 1.02
N ARG A 72 -3.40 17.39 -0.31
CA ARG A 72 -4.07 18.55 -0.92
C ARG A 72 -5.57 18.63 -0.61
N GLU A 73 -6.20 17.48 -0.35
CA GLU A 73 -7.61 17.41 0.04
C GLU A 73 -7.81 17.41 1.56
N GLY A 74 -6.76 17.72 2.34
CA GLY A 74 -6.83 17.87 3.79
C GLY A 74 -6.94 16.54 4.56
N LYS A 75 -6.54 15.42 3.95
CA LYS A 75 -6.51 14.10 4.60
C LYS A 75 -5.14 13.86 5.24
N THR A 76 -5.11 13.30 6.44
CA THR A 76 -3.85 12.90 7.08
C THR A 76 -3.33 11.62 6.42
N VAL A 77 -2.06 11.64 6.02
CA VAL A 77 -1.40 10.50 5.38
C VAL A 77 -0.48 9.81 6.37
N TYR A 78 -0.66 8.49 6.50
CA TYR A 78 0.23 7.63 7.25
C TYR A 78 1.07 6.77 6.30
N MET A 79 2.37 6.67 6.58
CA MET A 79 3.29 5.78 5.87
C MET A 79 4.07 4.96 6.88
N ALA A 80 4.35 3.70 6.56
CA ALA A 80 5.26 2.91 7.39
C ALA A 80 6.69 3.45 7.26
N VAL A 81 7.38 3.59 8.40
CA VAL A 81 8.83 3.72 8.44
C VAL A 81 9.42 2.44 7.83
N PRO A 82 10.49 2.51 7.00
CA PRO A 82 11.04 1.34 6.34
C PRO A 82 11.28 0.17 7.30
N ARG A 83 10.66 -0.97 6.96
CA ARG A 83 10.70 -2.21 7.75
C ARG A 83 10.14 -2.09 9.18
N LEU A 84 9.34 -1.07 9.50
CA LEU A 84 8.82 -0.85 10.87
C LEU A 84 9.91 -0.98 11.96
N ARG A 85 11.13 -0.54 11.63
CA ARG A 85 12.34 -0.81 12.42
C ARG A 85 12.47 0.00 13.71
N ASP A 86 11.69 1.08 13.80
CA ASP A 86 11.69 2.03 14.90
C ASP A 86 10.47 1.80 15.82
N GLU A 87 10.51 2.23 17.07
CA GLU A 87 9.34 2.12 17.97
C GLU A 87 8.20 3.02 17.53
N GLU A 88 8.53 4.22 17.03
CA GLU A 88 7.62 5.13 16.34
C GLU A 88 7.63 4.82 14.84
N CYS A 89 7.05 3.66 14.49
CA CYS A 89 7.19 3.06 13.16
C CYS A 89 6.28 3.63 12.07
N PHE A 90 5.58 4.73 12.32
CA PHE A 90 4.74 5.37 11.32
C PHE A 90 5.09 6.85 11.15
N TYR A 91 5.22 7.29 9.92
CA TYR A 91 5.23 8.71 9.56
C TYR A 91 3.79 9.22 9.50
N GLU A 92 3.49 10.29 10.24
CA GLU A 92 2.25 11.06 10.18
C GLU A 92 2.48 12.38 9.43
N LEU A 93 1.82 12.52 8.29
CA LEU A 93 1.77 13.75 7.51
C LEU A 93 0.37 14.37 7.65
N ASP A 94 0.25 15.30 8.60
CA ASP A 94 -0.95 16.10 8.80
C ASP A 94 -0.87 17.38 7.94
N PRO A 95 -1.75 17.55 6.94
CA PRO A 95 -1.70 18.71 6.06
C PRO A 95 -1.96 20.03 6.78
N SER A 96 -2.58 20.05 7.97
CA SER A 96 -2.75 21.27 8.77
C SER A 96 -1.44 21.78 9.39
N ARG A 97 -0.41 20.93 9.42
CA ARG A 97 0.94 21.22 9.94
C ARG A 97 1.98 21.41 8.83
N LEU A 98 1.56 21.36 7.56
CA LEU A 98 2.42 21.50 6.38
C LEU A 98 2.09 22.81 5.65
N ASP A 99 3.13 23.50 5.20
CA ASP A 99 2.95 24.60 4.25
C ASP A 99 2.51 24.06 2.88
N ASP A 100 1.66 24.80 2.17
CA ASP A 100 1.13 24.41 0.86
C ASP A 100 2.23 24.06 -0.16
N ASP A 101 3.37 24.76 -0.09
CA ASP A 101 4.55 24.54 -0.95
C ASP A 101 5.23 23.17 -0.71
N HIS A 102 4.91 22.49 0.39
CA HIS A 102 5.49 21.20 0.79
C HIS A 102 4.56 20.00 0.55
N LEU A 103 3.30 20.21 0.16
CA LEU A 103 2.33 19.13 -0.08
C LEU A 103 2.78 18.13 -1.17
N ASP A 104 3.70 18.55 -2.05
CA ASP A 104 4.28 17.70 -3.10
C ASP A 104 5.56 16.95 -2.69
N SER A 105 6.38 17.54 -1.82
CA SER A 105 7.67 16.98 -1.37
C SER A 105 7.50 16.11 -0.14
N ALA A 106 6.67 16.53 0.82
CA ALA A 106 6.46 15.86 2.10
C ALA A 106 6.11 14.36 1.99
N PRO A 107 5.22 13.90 1.08
CA PRO A 107 4.90 12.48 0.98
C PRO A 107 5.95 11.66 0.23
N THR A 108 7.09 12.23 -0.19
CA THR A 108 8.14 11.49 -0.90
C THR A 108 9.04 10.74 0.08
N VAL A 109 9.51 9.56 -0.31
CA VAL A 109 10.44 8.76 0.52
C VAL A 109 11.73 9.53 0.85
N SER A 110 12.17 10.43 -0.03
CA SER A 110 13.40 11.20 0.17
C SER A 110 13.26 12.41 1.09
N HIS A 111 12.04 12.83 1.44
CA HIS A 111 11.82 14.02 2.27
C HIS A 111 10.84 13.80 3.43
N VAL A 112 10.15 12.66 3.51
CA VAL A 112 9.13 12.42 4.54
C VAL A 112 9.66 12.65 5.95
N GLU A 113 10.92 12.29 6.23
CA GLU A 113 11.57 12.50 7.53
C GLU A 113 11.76 13.99 7.91
N GLU A 114 11.76 14.91 6.94
CA GLU A 114 11.86 16.35 7.20
C GLU A 114 10.52 16.96 7.64
N TYR A 115 9.40 16.33 7.27
CA TYR A 115 8.07 16.92 7.37
C TYR A 115 7.09 16.12 8.23
N ALA A 116 7.30 14.82 8.40
CA ALA A 116 6.42 13.96 9.18
C ALA A 116 6.80 13.95 10.65
N ASP A 117 5.80 13.85 11.52
CA ASP A 117 6.04 13.35 12.87
C ASP A 117 6.15 11.83 12.82
N THR A 118 6.98 11.25 13.68
CA THR A 118 6.98 9.80 13.91
C THR A 118 6.00 9.47 15.02
N VAL A 119 5.13 8.48 14.81
CA VAL A 119 4.16 8.03 15.79
C VAL A 119 4.27 6.54 16.03
N GLY A 120 4.08 6.16 17.29
CA GLY A 120 4.01 4.77 17.70
C GLY A 120 2.69 4.09 17.33
N PRO A 121 2.65 2.76 17.37
CA PRO A 121 1.45 1.95 17.13
C PRO A 121 0.19 2.40 17.88
N GLU A 122 0.31 2.76 19.16
CA GLU A 122 -0.83 3.18 20.00
C GLU A 122 -1.35 4.60 19.69
N SER A 123 -0.59 5.40 18.95
CA SER A 123 -1.00 6.74 18.54
C SER A 123 -1.69 6.73 17.17
N LEU A 124 -1.73 5.59 16.48
CA LEU A 124 -2.43 5.48 15.22
C LEU A 124 -3.95 5.60 15.43
N PRO A 125 -4.64 6.44 14.65
CA PRO A 125 -6.10 6.41 14.61
C PRO A 125 -6.58 5.17 13.86
N VAL A 126 -7.89 4.95 13.89
CA VAL A 126 -8.54 4.07 12.91
C VAL A 126 -8.29 4.64 11.51
N ILE A 127 -7.79 3.80 10.61
CA ILE A 127 -7.49 4.14 9.23
C ILE A 127 -8.72 3.90 8.36
N ASP A 128 -9.16 4.93 7.65
CA ASP A 128 -10.34 4.87 6.79
C ASP A 128 -10.06 4.14 5.46
N LEU A 129 -8.85 4.35 4.91
CA LEU A 129 -8.44 3.82 3.61
C LEU A 129 -6.98 3.35 3.61
N VAL A 130 -6.76 2.10 3.19
CA VAL A 130 -5.42 1.55 2.96
C VAL A 130 -5.12 1.50 1.47
N VAL A 131 -4.01 2.10 1.05
CA VAL A 131 -3.52 2.10 -0.33
C VAL A 131 -2.28 1.22 -0.42
N SER A 132 -2.45 0.10 -1.10
CA SER A 132 -1.48 -0.98 -1.21
C SER A 132 -0.81 -0.98 -2.58
N GLY A 133 0.52 -1.05 -2.61
CA GLY A 133 1.28 -1.23 -3.84
C GLY A 133 1.15 -2.67 -4.37
N SER A 134 1.04 -2.83 -5.69
CA SER A 134 0.86 -4.15 -6.32
C SER A 134 1.71 -4.29 -7.59
N VAL A 135 2.26 -5.48 -7.82
CA VAL A 135 2.86 -5.86 -9.12
C VAL A 135 1.75 -6.31 -10.06
N ALA A 136 0.90 -7.24 -9.60
CA ALA A 136 -0.26 -7.71 -10.34
C ALA A 136 -1.47 -7.83 -9.43
N VAL A 137 -2.66 -7.73 -10.01
CA VAL A 137 -3.94 -7.92 -9.32
C VAL A 137 -4.95 -8.58 -10.25
N THR A 138 -5.94 -9.25 -9.70
CA THR A 138 -7.06 -9.81 -10.47
C THR A 138 -8.32 -8.95 -10.30
N GLU A 139 -9.33 -9.15 -11.18
CA GLU A 139 -10.60 -8.44 -11.04
C GLU A 139 -11.38 -8.85 -9.78
N ASP A 140 -11.14 -10.05 -9.24
CA ASP A 140 -11.72 -10.56 -7.97
C ASP A 140 -10.87 -10.24 -6.73
N GLY A 141 -9.80 -9.44 -6.89
CA GLY A 141 -9.07 -8.81 -5.78
C GLY A 141 -7.88 -9.58 -5.22
N ALA A 142 -7.46 -10.68 -5.83
CA ALA A 142 -6.18 -11.30 -5.52
C ALA A 142 -5.04 -10.32 -5.85
N ARG A 143 -4.05 -10.23 -4.95
CA ARG A 143 -2.92 -9.28 -5.07
C ARG A 143 -1.59 -10.01 -5.06
N ILE A 144 -0.73 -9.67 -6.01
CA ILE A 144 0.68 -10.05 -6.00
C ILE A 144 1.55 -8.82 -5.73
N GLY A 145 2.15 -8.76 -4.54
CA GLY A 145 3.18 -7.77 -4.20
C GLY A 145 4.55 -8.10 -4.80
N LYS A 146 5.58 -7.29 -4.48
CA LYS A 146 6.96 -7.47 -5.00
C LYS A 146 7.72 -8.70 -4.48
N GLY A 147 7.18 -9.41 -3.48
CA GLY A 147 7.73 -10.68 -2.98
C GLY A 147 8.39 -10.66 -1.60
N GLU A 148 8.48 -9.50 -0.94
CA GLU A 148 9.08 -9.39 0.41
C GLU A 148 8.08 -9.54 1.56
N GLY A 149 6.77 -9.59 1.29
CA GLY A 149 5.72 -9.75 2.30
C GLY A 149 5.48 -8.55 3.25
N PHE A 150 6.26 -7.47 3.13
CA PHE A 150 6.15 -6.32 4.05
C PHE A 150 4.79 -5.63 4.04
N SER A 151 4.15 -5.48 2.87
CA SER A 151 2.86 -4.76 2.79
C SER A 151 1.74 -5.54 3.49
N ASP A 152 1.72 -6.86 3.35
CA ASP A 152 0.78 -7.75 4.04
C ASP A 152 1.06 -7.78 5.55
N LEU A 153 2.33 -7.85 5.95
CA LEU A 153 2.73 -7.76 7.34
C LEU A 153 2.38 -6.41 7.99
N GLU A 154 2.58 -5.30 7.28
CA GLU A 154 2.16 -3.97 7.72
C GLU A 154 0.65 -3.93 7.97
N TYR A 155 -0.17 -4.54 7.10
CA TYR A 155 -1.61 -4.64 7.32
C TYR A 155 -1.95 -5.49 8.56
N ALA A 156 -1.32 -6.66 8.71
CA ALA A 156 -1.52 -7.52 9.87
C ALA A 156 -1.13 -6.83 11.19
N VAL A 157 -0.06 -6.02 11.17
CA VAL A 157 0.32 -5.16 12.30
C VAL A 157 -0.77 -4.12 12.59
N LEU A 158 -1.25 -3.40 11.57
CA LEU A 158 -2.34 -2.42 11.75
C LEU A 158 -3.60 -3.07 12.33
N GLN A 159 -3.93 -4.29 11.89
CA GLN A 159 -5.09 -5.02 12.39
C GLN A 159 -4.90 -5.46 13.84
N GLY A 160 -3.71 -6.00 14.18
CA GLY A 160 -3.37 -6.38 15.56
C GLY A 160 -3.41 -5.18 16.52
N LEU A 161 -3.20 -3.97 16.01
CA LEU A 161 -3.30 -2.71 16.75
C LEU A 161 -4.74 -2.16 16.81
N GLY A 162 -5.69 -2.77 16.10
CA GLY A 162 -7.05 -2.24 15.97
C GLY A 162 -7.14 -0.96 15.14
N ALA A 163 -6.10 -0.61 14.39
CA ALA A 163 -6.09 0.54 13.49
C ALA A 163 -6.82 0.26 12.17
N VAL A 164 -6.99 -1.01 11.80
CA VAL A 164 -7.83 -1.45 10.68
C VAL A 164 -8.68 -2.65 11.10
N ASP A 165 -9.80 -2.83 10.42
CA ASP A 165 -10.66 -4.01 10.56
C ASP A 165 -11.20 -4.48 9.20
N ASP A 166 -12.11 -5.46 9.22
CA ASP A 166 -12.74 -6.02 8.01
C ASP A 166 -13.60 -5.00 7.24
N THR A 167 -13.92 -3.86 7.85
CA THR A 167 -14.68 -2.77 7.21
C THR A 167 -13.80 -1.71 6.57
N THR A 168 -12.51 -1.62 6.96
CA THR A 168 -11.55 -0.70 6.34
C THR A 168 -11.39 -1.04 4.85
N THR A 169 -11.55 -0.06 3.95
CA THR A 169 -11.35 -0.33 2.52
C THR A 169 -9.85 -0.42 2.18
N VAL A 170 -9.47 -1.45 1.43
CA VAL A 170 -8.12 -1.66 0.88
C VAL A 170 -8.18 -1.52 -0.63
N VAL A 171 -7.36 -0.61 -1.16
CA VAL A 171 -7.33 -0.26 -2.58
C VAL A 171 -5.91 -0.33 -3.13
N THR A 172 -5.81 -0.54 -4.44
CA THR A 172 -4.57 -0.42 -5.20
C THR A 172 -4.79 0.46 -6.41
N THR A 173 -3.77 1.25 -6.77
CA THR A 173 -3.69 1.89 -8.09
C THR A 173 -2.64 1.19 -8.93
N VAL A 174 -3.02 0.77 -10.13
CA VAL A 174 -2.19 -0.02 -11.06
C VAL A 174 -2.45 0.37 -12.51
N HIS A 175 -1.58 -0.01 -13.43
CA HIS A 175 -1.87 0.04 -14.87
C HIS A 175 -2.80 -1.11 -15.30
N GLU A 176 -3.56 -0.97 -16.39
CA GLU A 176 -4.42 -2.05 -16.92
C GLU A 176 -3.67 -3.37 -17.17
N ARG A 177 -2.43 -3.29 -17.66
CA ARG A 177 -1.55 -4.47 -17.88
C ARG A 177 -1.20 -5.23 -16.60
N GLN A 178 -1.37 -4.61 -15.44
CA GLN A 178 -1.16 -5.25 -14.14
C GLN A 178 -2.44 -5.93 -13.65
N VAL A 179 -3.58 -5.74 -14.31
CA VAL A 179 -4.81 -6.51 -14.08
C VAL A 179 -4.70 -7.80 -14.87
N ARG A 180 -4.73 -8.94 -14.18
CA ARG A 180 -4.34 -10.26 -14.67
C ARG A 180 -5.41 -11.27 -14.33
N ASP A 181 -5.76 -12.14 -15.27
CA ASP A 181 -6.71 -13.24 -15.05
C ASP A 181 -5.99 -14.53 -14.61
N ASP A 182 -4.66 -14.53 -14.62
CA ASP A 182 -3.80 -15.70 -14.47
C ASP A 182 -2.98 -15.72 -13.16
N ALA A 183 -3.33 -14.85 -12.21
CA ALA A 183 -2.69 -14.85 -10.90
C ALA A 183 -3.08 -16.10 -10.08
N PRO A 184 -2.13 -16.67 -9.31
CA PRO A 184 -2.46 -17.74 -8.37
C PRO A 184 -3.37 -17.21 -7.26
N GLU A 185 -4.09 -18.12 -6.60
CA GLU A 185 -4.88 -17.80 -5.41
C GLU A 185 -3.98 -17.17 -4.33
N PRO A 186 -4.49 -16.20 -3.55
CA PRO A 186 -3.75 -15.63 -2.41
C PRO A 186 -3.44 -16.68 -1.34
N ASP A 187 -2.32 -16.50 -0.65
CA ASP A 187 -2.01 -17.24 0.58
C ASP A 187 -2.80 -16.65 1.76
N ASP A 188 -2.93 -17.38 2.87
CA ASP A 188 -3.73 -16.96 4.05
C ASP A 188 -3.33 -15.59 4.64
N HIS A 189 -2.08 -15.18 4.42
CA HIS A 189 -1.54 -13.91 4.92
C HIS A 189 -1.60 -12.78 3.89
N ASP A 190 -1.93 -13.06 2.62
CA ASP A 190 -2.04 -12.02 1.60
C ASP A 190 -3.31 -11.20 1.83
N VAL A 191 -3.19 -9.88 1.69
CA VAL A 191 -4.33 -8.97 1.83
C VAL A 191 -5.02 -8.80 0.47
N PRO A 192 -6.30 -9.19 0.32
CA PRO A 192 -7.03 -8.95 -0.92
C PRO A 192 -7.45 -7.48 -1.05
N MET A 193 -7.67 -7.05 -2.29
CA MET A 193 -8.10 -5.68 -2.62
C MET A 193 -9.62 -5.63 -2.73
N ASP A 194 -10.26 -4.64 -2.11
CA ASP A 194 -11.69 -4.36 -2.32
C ASP A 194 -11.91 -3.54 -3.61
N LEU A 195 -10.91 -2.73 -3.95
CA LEU A 195 -10.92 -1.84 -5.11
C LEU A 195 -9.62 -1.98 -5.91
N VAL A 196 -9.76 -2.17 -7.21
CA VAL A 196 -8.65 -2.05 -8.18
C VAL A 196 -8.94 -0.84 -9.06
N VAL A 197 -8.03 0.14 -9.05
CA VAL A 197 -8.19 1.39 -9.81
C VAL A 197 -7.10 1.50 -10.86
N THR A 198 -7.51 1.68 -12.11
CA THR A 198 -6.62 1.89 -13.24
C THR A 198 -6.84 3.26 -13.88
N PRO A 199 -6.00 3.67 -14.84
CA PRO A 199 -6.27 4.85 -15.67
C PRO A 199 -7.52 4.74 -16.54
N GLU A 200 -8.12 3.55 -16.69
CA GLU A 200 -9.28 3.32 -17.56
C GLU A 200 -10.58 3.09 -16.77
N ARG A 201 -10.51 2.38 -15.63
CA ARG A 201 -11.70 1.95 -14.87
C ARG A 201 -11.41 1.76 -13.38
N THR A 202 -12.49 1.64 -12.62
CA THR A 202 -12.48 1.22 -11.21
C THR A 202 -13.27 -0.07 -11.10
N ILE A 203 -12.66 -1.08 -10.50
CA ILE A 203 -13.24 -2.40 -10.27
C ILE A 203 -13.53 -2.54 -8.78
N ARG A 204 -14.78 -2.84 -8.45
CA ARG A 204 -15.17 -3.34 -7.13
C ARG A 204 -15.04 -4.85 -7.19
N THR A 205 -14.13 -5.40 -6.42
CA THR A 205 -13.72 -6.80 -6.58
C THR A 205 -14.73 -7.77 -5.99
N GLU A 206 -15.53 -7.30 -5.01
CA GLU A 206 -16.40 -8.15 -4.19
C GLU A 206 -15.64 -9.40 -3.71
N THR A 207 -14.39 -9.19 -3.30
CA THR A 207 -13.39 -10.24 -3.19
C THR A 207 -13.88 -11.39 -2.31
N PRO A 208 -13.76 -12.65 -2.78
CA PRO A 208 -14.15 -13.83 -1.99
C PRO A 208 -13.06 -14.24 -1.00
N TYR A 209 -11.87 -13.65 -1.11
CA TYR A 209 -10.71 -14.02 -0.31
C TYR A 209 -10.84 -13.43 1.10
N PRO A 210 -10.59 -14.21 2.16
CA PRO A 210 -10.60 -13.69 3.51
C PRO A 210 -9.43 -12.73 3.70
N ARG A 211 -9.63 -11.74 4.57
CA ARG A 211 -8.51 -10.93 5.07
C ARG A 211 -7.76 -11.73 6.13
N PRO A 212 -6.44 -11.49 6.28
CA PRO A 212 -5.72 -11.96 7.46
C PRO A 212 -6.47 -11.49 8.72
N SER A 213 -6.56 -12.35 9.74
CA SER A 213 -7.21 -12.04 11.04
C SER A 213 -6.22 -11.64 12.14
N GLY A 214 -4.95 -11.53 11.78
CA GLY A 214 -3.87 -11.03 12.61
C GLY A 214 -2.52 -11.37 11.99
N ILE A 215 -1.47 -11.26 12.80
CA ILE A 215 -0.11 -11.64 12.39
C ILE A 215 0.00 -13.17 12.34
N ASP A 216 0.33 -13.72 11.17
CA ASP A 216 0.78 -15.10 11.06
C ASP A 216 2.21 -15.23 11.59
N TRP A 217 2.32 -15.49 12.89
CA TRP A 217 3.61 -15.69 13.56
C TRP A 217 4.42 -16.87 13.01
N SER A 218 3.78 -17.82 12.33
CA SER A 218 4.46 -18.99 11.76
C SER A 218 5.14 -18.69 10.41
N ALA A 219 4.68 -17.64 9.71
CA ALA A 219 5.25 -17.17 8.45
C ALA A 219 6.43 -16.19 8.64
N LEU A 220 6.66 -15.70 9.85
CA LEU A 220 7.72 -14.72 10.14
C LEU A 220 9.07 -15.39 10.37
N SER A 221 10.10 -14.86 9.70
CA SER A 221 11.48 -15.27 9.94
C SER A 221 12.05 -14.65 11.22
N ASP A 222 13.08 -15.28 11.79
CA ASP A 222 13.83 -14.71 12.92
C ASP A 222 14.45 -13.34 12.57
N GLU A 223 14.79 -13.13 11.30
CA GLU A 223 15.28 -11.85 10.78
C GLU A 223 14.18 -10.78 10.86
N GLN A 224 12.96 -11.06 10.37
CA GLN A 224 11.84 -10.13 10.47
C GLN A 224 11.50 -9.79 11.93
N LEU A 225 11.51 -10.79 12.83
CA LEU A 225 11.30 -10.57 14.27
C LEU A 225 12.43 -9.76 14.94
N ALA A 226 13.64 -9.81 14.38
CA ALA A 226 14.77 -9.03 14.85
C ALA A 226 14.71 -7.58 14.35
N GLU A 227 14.32 -7.38 13.10
CA GLU A 227 14.26 -6.07 12.43
C GLU A 227 13.06 -5.22 12.83
N MET A 228 11.99 -5.82 13.36
CA MET A 228 10.71 -5.14 13.60
C MET A 228 10.32 -5.16 15.08
N PRO A 229 10.75 -4.18 15.90
CA PRO A 229 10.47 -4.14 17.34
C PRO A 229 8.97 -4.22 17.68
N VAL A 230 8.11 -3.63 16.84
CA VAL A 230 6.64 -3.67 16.99
C VAL A 230 6.08 -5.09 17.08
N LEU A 231 6.68 -6.06 16.39
CA LEU A 231 6.25 -7.46 16.44
C LEU A 231 6.46 -8.08 17.83
N ARG A 232 7.51 -7.68 18.57
CA ARG A 232 7.70 -8.19 19.93
C ARG A 232 6.62 -7.69 20.87
N ARG A 233 6.15 -6.45 20.67
CA ARG A 233 5.07 -5.85 21.46
C ARG A 233 3.77 -6.63 21.25
N LEU A 234 3.38 -6.83 19.99
CA LEU A 234 2.15 -7.54 19.61
C LEU A 234 2.14 -9.03 19.96
N ARG A 235 3.29 -9.66 20.17
CA ARG A 235 3.38 -11.09 20.56
C ARG A 235 3.03 -11.32 22.05
N HIS A 236 3.05 -10.27 22.86
CA HIS A 236 2.88 -10.37 24.31
C HIS A 236 1.51 -9.94 24.82
N ASP A 237 0.63 -9.46 23.94
CA ASP A 237 -0.79 -9.20 24.19
C ASP A 237 -1.67 -10.40 23.76
#